data_AF-A0A1V4H950-F1
#
_entry.id   AF-A0A1V4H950-F1
#
_cell.length_a   1.000
_cell.length_b   1.000
_cell.length_c   1.000
_cell.angle_alpha   90.00
_cell.angle_beta   90.00
_cell.angle_gamma   90.00
#
_symmetry.space_group_name_H-M   'P 1'
#
loop_
_entity.id
_entity.type
_entity.pdbx_description
1 polymer ?
#
loop_
_entity_poly.entity_id
_entity_poly.type
_entity_poly.pdbx_seq_one_letter_code
_entity_poly.pdbx_strand_id
1 'polypeptide(L)'
;MKRHSGERRAGELLALAAHSVGAKHAEKAYKLHIQQLLAEYDLAMEQLQVIEDEVATVLARIPLAKPLLAIKGMSILSVAGILGEAGDLSGYTHGNALLRHAGLNLAEASSGKWKGQMSISKRGRPRLRHALFMATMALIMNDETFKRQHEMNVKTKSMKPMRSVMKLCGKLARILVAIARSGEAYEPDRVLPMKQFA
;
A
#
# COMPACT_ATOMS: atom_id res chain seq x y z
N MET A 1 24.91 -1.61 1.49
CA MET A 1 23.80 -2.57 1.31
C MET A 1 24.28 -4.00 1.65
N LYS A 2 23.59 -4.74 2.54
CA LYS A 2 23.97 -6.14 2.84
C LYS A 2 23.52 -7.05 1.70
N ARG A 3 24.45 -7.44 0.83
CA ARG A 3 24.22 -8.30 -0.35
C ARG A 3 24.37 -9.81 -0.07
N HIS A 4 24.54 -10.21 1.19
CA HIS A 4 24.87 -11.60 1.50
C HIS A 4 23.63 -12.51 1.37
N SER A 5 23.76 -13.59 0.63
CA SER A 5 22.75 -14.66 0.56
C SER A 5 22.95 -15.74 1.66
N GLY A 6 23.94 -15.56 2.54
CA GLY A 6 24.37 -16.56 3.52
C GLY A 6 25.23 -17.66 2.87
N GLU A 7 26.14 -18.26 3.62
CA GLU A 7 27.13 -19.22 3.11
C GLU A 7 26.50 -20.42 2.40
N ARG A 8 25.40 -20.96 2.96
CA ARG A 8 24.65 -22.08 2.37
C ARG A 8 24.19 -21.78 0.94
N ARG A 9 23.56 -20.62 0.73
CA ARG A 9 23.01 -20.23 -0.57
C ARG A 9 24.10 -19.85 -1.57
N ALA A 10 25.22 -19.31 -1.08
CA ALA A 10 26.40 -19.09 -1.91
C ALA A 10 26.96 -20.43 -2.44
N GLY A 11 27.03 -21.46 -1.59
CA GLY A 11 27.43 -22.81 -1.98
C GLY A 11 26.50 -23.42 -3.04
N GLU A 12 25.18 -23.31 -2.85
CA GLU A 12 24.18 -23.76 -3.83
C GLU A 12 24.35 -23.08 -5.20
N LEU A 13 24.57 -21.76 -5.20
CA LEU A 13 24.78 -21.00 -6.43
C LEU A 13 26.07 -21.42 -7.17
N LEU A 14 27.15 -21.68 -6.43
CA LEU A 14 28.40 -22.17 -7.03
C LEU A 14 28.24 -23.57 -7.65
N ALA A 15 27.54 -24.48 -6.97
CA ALA A 15 27.25 -25.81 -7.49
C ALA A 15 26.40 -25.75 -8.76
N LEU A 16 25.38 -24.89 -8.80
CA LEU A 16 24.54 -24.68 -9.99
C LEU A 16 25.33 -24.02 -11.14
N ALA A 17 26.22 -23.09 -10.83
CA ALA A 17 27.04 -22.41 -11.84
C ALA A 17 27.95 -23.38 -12.61
N ALA A 18 28.46 -24.43 -11.94
CA ALA A 18 29.32 -25.45 -12.57
C ALA A 18 28.63 -26.24 -13.70
N HIS A 19 27.30 -26.35 -13.65
CA HIS A 19 26.48 -27.05 -14.64
C HIS A 19 25.61 -26.11 -15.48
N SER A 20 25.94 -24.82 -15.49
CA SER A 20 25.13 -23.80 -16.18
C SER A 20 25.27 -23.90 -17.71
N VAL A 21 24.14 -23.77 -18.41
CA VAL A 21 24.05 -23.66 -19.87
C VAL A 21 24.26 -22.22 -20.38
N GLY A 22 24.79 -21.33 -19.54
CA GLY A 22 25.01 -19.92 -19.86
C GLY A 22 25.93 -19.69 -21.05
N ALA A 23 25.70 -18.58 -21.76
CA ALA A 23 26.51 -18.20 -22.91
C ALA A 23 27.98 -17.95 -22.49
N LYS A 24 28.92 -18.63 -23.15
CA LYS A 24 30.37 -18.53 -22.89
C LYS A 24 31.08 -17.50 -23.77
N HIS A 25 30.32 -16.75 -24.57
CA HIS A 25 30.87 -15.79 -25.54
C HIS A 25 30.78 -14.38 -24.96
N ALA A 26 31.72 -13.50 -25.32
CA ALA A 26 31.74 -12.11 -24.85
C ALA A 26 31.71 -11.94 -23.31
N GLU A 27 32.23 -12.91 -22.55
CA GLU A 27 32.21 -12.95 -21.08
C GLU A 27 32.68 -11.62 -20.46
N LYS A 28 33.77 -11.05 -20.98
CA LYS A 28 34.30 -9.75 -20.51
C LYS A 28 33.30 -8.61 -20.68
N ALA A 29 32.61 -8.57 -21.82
CA ALA A 29 31.62 -7.53 -22.11
C ALA A 29 30.37 -7.68 -21.22
N TYR A 30 29.86 -8.91 -21.04
CA TYR A 30 28.73 -9.17 -20.15
C TYR A 30 29.07 -8.88 -18.68
N LYS A 31 30.26 -9.26 -18.23
CA LYS A 31 30.73 -8.95 -16.88
C LYS A 31 30.81 -7.44 -16.65
N LEU A 32 31.37 -6.70 -17.60
CA LEU A 32 31.40 -5.23 -17.54
C LEU A 32 29.99 -4.65 -17.48
N HIS A 33 29.08 -5.11 -18.31
CA HIS A 33 27.70 -4.61 -18.33
C HIS A 33 26.96 -4.89 -17.01
N ILE A 34 27.10 -6.10 -16.45
CA ILE A 34 26.52 -6.42 -15.13
C ILE A 34 27.13 -5.55 -14.04
N GLN A 35 28.43 -5.28 -14.08
CA GLN A 35 29.08 -4.37 -13.12
C GLN A 35 28.51 -2.95 -13.22
N GLN A 36 28.25 -2.44 -14.42
CA GLN A 36 27.62 -1.14 -14.63
C GLN A 36 26.18 -1.11 -14.10
N LEU A 37 25.36 -2.12 -14.42
CA LEU A 37 23.98 -2.24 -13.92
C LEU A 37 23.93 -2.33 -12.38
N LEU A 38 24.89 -3.04 -11.77
CA LEU A 38 25.00 -3.12 -10.31
C LEU A 38 25.36 -1.77 -9.69
N ALA A 39 26.24 -0.99 -10.33
CA ALA A 39 26.59 0.35 -9.89
C ALA A 39 25.42 1.33 -10.03
N GLU A 40 24.68 1.27 -11.14
CA GLU A 40 23.45 2.05 -11.34
C GLU A 40 22.38 1.70 -10.28
N TYR A 41 22.21 0.42 -9.99
CA TYR A 41 21.31 -0.04 -8.95
C TYR A 41 21.71 0.47 -7.57
N ASP A 42 23.00 0.39 -7.21
CA ASP A 42 23.49 0.91 -5.93
C ASP A 42 23.24 2.42 -5.80
N LEU A 43 23.56 3.18 -6.84
CA LEU A 43 23.31 4.63 -6.87
C LEU A 43 21.81 4.94 -6.70
N ALA A 44 20.93 4.23 -7.41
CA ALA A 44 19.49 4.41 -7.30
C ALA A 44 18.97 4.07 -5.89
N MET A 45 19.52 3.04 -5.25
CA MET A 45 19.16 2.67 -3.88
C MET A 45 19.62 3.70 -2.85
N GLU A 46 20.82 4.28 -3.02
CA GLU A 46 21.31 5.36 -2.16
C GLU A 46 20.45 6.61 -2.31
N GLN A 47 20.12 7.01 -3.53
CA GLN A 47 19.24 8.15 -3.80
C GLN A 47 17.82 7.92 -3.26
N LEU A 48 17.30 6.70 -3.38
CA LEU A 48 16.01 6.33 -2.80
C LEU A 48 16.02 6.51 -1.28
N GLN A 49 17.04 6.02 -0.58
CA GLN A 49 17.15 6.15 0.87
C GLN A 49 17.16 7.62 1.31
N VAL A 50 17.91 8.48 0.61
CA VAL A 50 17.94 9.93 0.89
C VAL A 50 16.54 10.54 0.79
N ILE A 51 15.79 10.20 -0.26
CA ILE A 51 14.41 10.69 -0.45
C ILE A 51 13.49 10.15 0.64
N GLU A 52 13.61 8.87 1.02
CA GLU A 52 12.80 8.28 2.09
C GLU A 52 13.03 8.98 3.44
N ASP A 53 14.28 9.33 3.75
CA ASP A 53 14.65 10.05 4.97
C ASP A 53 14.13 11.51 4.96
N GLU A 54 14.17 12.18 3.80
CA GLU A 54 13.55 13.49 3.64
C GLU A 54 12.03 13.43 3.82
N VAL A 55 11.37 12.42 3.24
CA VAL A 55 9.94 12.19 3.41
C VAL A 55 9.59 11.99 4.88
N ALA A 56 10.37 11.17 5.60
CA ALA A 56 10.17 10.97 7.04
C ALA A 56 10.31 12.28 7.82
N THR A 57 11.30 13.10 7.48
CA THR A 57 11.56 14.40 8.12
C THR A 57 10.42 15.39 7.89
N VAL A 58 9.91 15.49 6.66
CA VAL A 58 8.76 16.34 6.33
C VAL A 58 7.51 15.84 7.03
N LEU A 59 7.29 14.53 7.03
CA LEU A 59 6.11 13.92 7.63
C LEU A 59 6.06 14.14 9.15
N ALA A 60 7.20 14.13 9.83
CA ALA A 60 7.30 14.42 11.26
C ALA A 60 6.82 15.83 11.65
N ARG A 61 6.82 16.79 10.71
CA ARG A 61 6.33 18.16 10.92
C ARG A 61 4.81 18.26 10.85
N ILE A 62 4.13 17.23 10.33
CA ILE A 62 2.67 17.22 10.15
C ILE A 62 2.04 16.59 11.40
N PRO A 63 1.28 17.34 12.22
CA PRO A 63 0.70 16.81 13.46
C PRO A 63 -0.17 15.57 13.24
N LEU A 64 -0.89 15.54 12.11
CA LEU A 64 -1.74 14.42 11.71
C LEU A 64 -0.96 13.13 11.39
N ALA A 65 0.32 13.21 11.04
CA ALA A 65 1.07 12.02 10.67
C ALA A 65 1.28 11.05 11.83
N LYS A 66 1.49 11.56 13.04
CA LYS A 66 1.73 10.77 14.25
C LYS A 66 0.57 9.80 14.57
N PRO A 67 -0.69 10.23 14.65
CA PRO A 67 -1.80 9.30 14.90
C PRO A 67 -2.06 8.34 13.71
N LEU A 68 -1.74 8.74 12.47
CA LEU A 68 -1.86 7.84 11.31
C LEU A 68 -0.79 6.73 11.31
N LEU A 69 0.43 7.05 11.72
CA LEU A 69 1.52 6.06 11.87
C LEU A 69 1.31 5.12 13.06
N ALA A 70 0.51 5.52 14.06
CA ALA A 70 0.15 4.65 15.17
C ALA A 70 -0.75 3.47 14.75
N ILE A 71 -1.36 3.53 13.56
CA ILE A 71 -2.11 2.39 13.00
C ILE A 71 -1.12 1.28 12.64
N LYS A 72 -1.18 0.15 13.37
CA LYS A 72 -0.34 -1.02 13.13
C LYS A 72 -0.44 -1.45 11.66
N GLY A 73 0.70 -1.49 10.96
CA GLY A 73 0.77 -1.87 9.54
C GLY A 73 0.79 -0.70 8.55
N MET A 74 0.67 0.55 9.00
CA MET A 74 0.93 1.72 8.17
C MET A 74 2.42 2.05 8.15
N SER A 75 3.01 2.17 6.95
CA SER A 75 4.38 2.65 6.79
C SER A 75 4.44 4.16 6.58
N ILE A 76 5.62 4.76 6.84
CA ILE A 76 5.92 6.18 6.54
C ILE A 76 5.51 6.54 5.10
N LEU A 77 5.92 5.72 4.13
CA LEU A 77 5.60 5.92 2.72
C LEU A 77 4.10 5.82 2.41
N SER A 78 3.37 4.95 3.12
CA SER A 78 1.92 4.82 2.96
C SER A 78 1.20 6.08 3.44
N VAL A 79 1.58 6.59 4.61
CA VAL A 79 1.01 7.83 5.17
C VAL A 79 1.40 9.03 4.30
N ALA A 80 2.68 9.15 3.93
CA ALA A 80 3.16 10.22 3.07
C ALA A 80 2.48 10.21 1.69
N GLY A 81 2.32 9.04 1.07
CA GLY A 81 1.62 8.90 -0.20
C GLY A 81 0.14 9.27 -0.13
N ILE A 82 -0.54 8.95 0.97
CA ILE A 82 -1.94 9.35 1.18
C ILE A 82 -2.02 10.86 1.40
N LEU A 83 -1.25 11.43 2.33
CA LEU A 83 -1.31 12.86 2.64
C LEU A 83 -0.83 13.73 1.47
N GLY A 84 0.21 13.31 0.74
CA GLY A 84 0.73 14.03 -0.42
C GLY A 84 -0.28 14.10 -1.57
N GLU A 85 -1.11 13.07 -1.76
CA GLU A 85 -2.11 13.03 -2.82
C GLU A 85 -3.49 13.56 -2.40
N ALA A 86 -3.86 13.38 -1.14
CA ALA A 86 -5.15 13.81 -0.59
C ALA A 86 -5.12 15.24 -0.03
N GLY A 87 -3.95 15.76 0.33
CA GLY A 87 -3.82 16.98 1.12
C GLY A 87 -4.26 16.80 2.57
N ASP A 88 -4.71 17.88 3.20
CA ASP A 88 -5.23 17.83 4.58
C ASP A 88 -6.53 17.02 4.65
N LEU A 89 -6.50 15.93 5.41
CA LEU A 89 -7.64 15.04 5.60
C LEU A 89 -8.75 15.65 6.47
N SER A 90 -8.44 16.69 7.26
CA SER A 90 -9.41 17.37 8.13
C SER A 90 -10.50 18.08 7.31
N GLY A 91 -10.17 18.52 6.09
CA GLY A 91 -11.08 19.19 5.16
C GLY A 91 -12.13 18.28 4.52
N TYR A 92 -12.05 16.96 4.71
CA TYR A 92 -13.04 16.03 4.16
C TYR A 92 -14.24 15.89 5.09
N THR A 93 -15.45 16.10 4.54
CA THR A 93 -16.69 15.94 5.31
C THR A 93 -16.94 14.51 5.78
N HIS A 94 -16.48 13.51 5.02
CA HIS A 94 -16.61 12.09 5.36
C HIS A 94 -15.58 11.26 4.57
N GLY A 95 -15.28 10.04 5.02
CA GLY A 95 -14.42 9.12 4.26
C GLY A 95 -14.90 8.81 2.84
N ASN A 96 -16.19 9.00 2.56
CA ASN A 96 -16.74 8.88 1.20
C ASN A 96 -16.26 9.99 0.27
N ALA A 97 -16.01 11.20 0.80
CA ALA A 97 -15.43 12.29 0.02
C ALA A 97 -13.99 11.95 -0.38
N LEU A 98 -13.20 11.34 0.52
CA LEU A 98 -11.86 10.84 0.22
C LEU A 98 -11.90 9.72 -0.84
N LEU A 99 -12.84 8.77 -0.73
CA LEU A 99 -13.02 7.71 -1.74
C LEU A 99 -13.41 8.27 -3.11
N ARG A 100 -14.28 9.29 -3.17
CA ARG A 100 -14.60 9.98 -4.42
C ARG A 100 -13.39 10.67 -5.01
N HIS A 101 -12.58 11.33 -4.17
CA HIS A 101 -11.33 11.95 -4.64
C HIS A 101 -10.35 10.90 -5.20
N ALA A 102 -10.30 9.70 -4.62
CA ALA A 102 -9.55 8.56 -5.15
C ALA A 102 -10.20 7.87 -6.38
N GLY A 103 -11.44 8.21 -6.72
CA GLY A 103 -12.21 7.51 -7.77
C GLY A 103 -12.60 6.08 -7.39
N LEU A 104 -12.70 5.78 -6.09
CA LEU A 104 -13.13 4.50 -5.52
C LEU A 104 -14.65 4.42 -5.27
N ASN A 105 -15.40 5.45 -5.63
CA ASN A 105 -16.86 5.42 -5.59
C ASN A 105 -17.43 4.52 -6.69
N LEU A 106 -18.58 3.91 -6.41
CA LEU A 106 -19.35 3.20 -7.42
C LEU A 106 -19.99 4.20 -8.38
N ALA A 107 -19.98 3.87 -9.66
CA ALA A 107 -20.66 4.58 -10.72
C ALA A 107 -21.41 3.59 -11.59
N GLU A 108 -22.58 4.01 -12.07
CA GLU A 108 -23.31 3.28 -13.08
C GLU A 108 -22.62 3.47 -14.43
N ALA A 109 -22.34 2.37 -15.13
CA ALA A 109 -21.86 2.41 -16.50
C ALA A 109 -23.07 2.46 -17.43
N SER A 110 -23.76 3.61 -17.50
CA SER A 110 -24.92 3.80 -18.36
C SER A 110 -24.64 4.80 -19.49
N SER A 111 -25.15 4.51 -20.69
CA SER A 111 -25.02 5.34 -21.91
C SER A 111 -26.37 5.88 -22.40
N GLY A 112 -27.34 6.01 -21.49
CA GLY A 112 -28.72 6.43 -21.79
C GLY A 112 -29.58 5.32 -22.41
N LYS A 113 -29.04 4.57 -23.39
CA LYS A 113 -29.72 3.42 -24.01
C LYS A 113 -29.47 2.09 -23.30
N TRP A 114 -28.40 2.00 -22.52
CA TRP A 114 -27.98 0.79 -21.82
C TRP A 114 -27.74 1.10 -20.34
N LYS A 115 -28.28 0.26 -19.45
CA LYS A 115 -27.99 0.26 -18.01
C LYS A 115 -27.01 -0.86 -17.72
N GLY A 116 -25.77 -0.47 -17.42
CA GLY A 116 -24.69 -1.39 -17.12
C GLY A 116 -24.58 -1.79 -15.65
N GLN A 117 -23.63 -2.67 -15.38
CA GLN A 117 -23.30 -3.07 -14.02
C GLN A 117 -22.62 -1.92 -13.26
N MET A 118 -22.93 -1.79 -11.97
CA MET A 118 -22.23 -0.87 -11.07
C MET A 118 -20.76 -1.25 -10.99
N SER A 119 -19.88 -0.30 -11.31
CA SER A 119 -18.43 -0.48 -11.32
C SER A 119 -17.73 0.62 -10.54
N ILE A 120 -16.47 0.43 -10.17
CA ILE A 120 -15.66 1.49 -9.59
C ILE A 120 -15.44 2.55 -10.66
N SER A 121 -15.74 3.81 -10.33
CA SER A 121 -15.68 4.92 -11.27
C SER A 121 -14.31 5.09 -11.91
N LYS A 122 -13.24 4.96 -11.12
CA LYS A 122 -11.84 5.28 -11.49
C LYS A 122 -11.63 6.74 -11.92
N ARG A 123 -12.67 7.59 -11.89
CA ARG A 123 -12.62 9.03 -12.13
C ARG A 123 -12.22 9.75 -10.84
N GLY A 124 -10.92 9.78 -10.59
CA GLY A 124 -10.29 10.42 -9.42
C GLY A 124 -8.79 10.20 -9.46
N ARG A 125 -8.07 10.66 -8.42
CA ARG A 125 -6.60 10.61 -8.38
C ARG A 125 -6.08 9.16 -8.38
N PRO A 126 -5.37 8.72 -9.44
CA PRO A 126 -4.91 7.34 -9.56
C PRO A 126 -3.85 6.98 -8.52
N ARG A 127 -2.98 7.94 -8.16
CA ARG A 127 -1.95 7.76 -7.13
C ARG A 127 -2.55 7.63 -5.74
N LEU A 128 -3.53 8.47 -5.38
CA LEU A 128 -4.28 8.30 -4.13
C LEU A 128 -4.99 6.94 -4.05
N ARG A 129 -5.60 6.52 -5.15
CA ARG A 129 -6.24 5.19 -5.25
C ARG A 129 -5.25 4.06 -5.00
N HIS A 130 -4.07 4.15 -5.61
CA HIS A 130 -2.99 3.20 -5.42
C HIS A 130 -2.48 3.21 -3.97
N ALA A 131 -2.25 4.38 -3.38
CA ALA A 131 -1.79 4.53 -2.00
C ALA A 131 -2.78 3.91 -1.00
N LEU A 132 -4.08 4.18 -1.14
CA LEU A 132 -5.13 3.59 -0.30
C LEU A 132 -5.20 2.06 -0.45
N PHE A 133 -5.00 1.54 -1.66
CA PHE A 133 -4.97 0.11 -1.92
C PHE A 133 -3.76 -0.56 -1.25
N MET A 134 -2.56 -0.03 -1.46
CA MET A 134 -1.32 -0.57 -0.87
C MET A 134 -1.34 -0.49 0.65
N ALA A 135 -1.81 0.64 1.21
CA ALA A 135 -2.00 0.78 2.65
C ALA A 135 -2.97 -0.27 3.20
N THR A 136 -4.10 -0.50 2.52
CA THR A 136 -5.07 -1.53 2.94
C THR A 136 -4.48 -2.93 2.88
N MET A 137 -3.69 -3.25 1.85
CA MET A 137 -3.00 -4.54 1.76
C MET A 137 -1.99 -4.72 2.89
N ALA A 138 -1.20 -3.69 3.21
CA ALA A 138 -0.26 -3.71 4.33
C ALA A 138 -0.98 -3.93 5.67
N LEU A 139 -2.15 -3.31 5.87
CA LEU A 139 -2.98 -3.54 7.05
C LEU A 139 -3.52 -4.97 7.12
N ILE A 140 -4.01 -5.54 6.01
CA ILE A 140 -4.49 -6.93 5.99
C ILE A 140 -3.38 -7.93 6.38
N MET A 141 -2.13 -7.63 6.02
CA MET A 141 -0.99 -8.50 6.34
C MET A 141 -0.52 -8.36 7.79
N ASN A 142 -0.54 -7.14 8.35
CA ASN A 142 0.14 -6.82 9.61
C ASN A 142 -0.80 -6.52 10.79
N ASP A 143 -2.06 -6.18 10.54
CA ASP A 143 -3.07 -5.85 11.54
C ASP A 143 -4.12 -6.97 11.67
N GLU A 144 -4.29 -7.48 12.89
CA GLU A 144 -5.18 -8.60 13.16
C GLU A 144 -6.66 -8.26 12.92
N THR A 145 -7.06 -7.02 13.17
CA THR A 145 -8.45 -6.56 12.97
C THR A 145 -8.78 -6.51 11.49
N PHE A 146 -7.91 -5.94 10.66
CA PHE A 146 -8.08 -5.92 9.20
C PHE A 146 -8.02 -7.33 8.59
N LYS A 147 -7.08 -8.16 9.07
CA LYS A 147 -6.97 -9.56 8.64
C LYS A 147 -8.24 -10.35 8.93
N ARG A 148 -8.73 -10.31 10.17
CA ARG A 148 -9.97 -10.99 10.58
C ARG A 148 -11.16 -10.50 9.76
N GLN A 149 -11.27 -9.19 9.54
CA GLN A 149 -12.36 -8.63 8.75
C GLN A 149 -12.31 -9.09 7.29
N HIS A 150 -11.11 -9.21 6.70
CA HIS A 150 -10.91 -9.75 5.36
C HIS A 150 -11.35 -11.22 5.29
N GLU A 151 -10.88 -12.04 6.22
CA GLU A 151 -11.24 -13.46 6.30
C GLU A 151 -12.75 -13.67 6.47
N MET A 152 -13.40 -12.90 7.36
CA MET A 152 -14.86 -12.95 7.53
C MET A 152 -15.61 -12.55 6.26
N ASN A 153 -15.16 -11.51 5.54
CA ASN A 153 -15.81 -11.10 4.30
C ASN A 153 -15.70 -12.20 3.23
N VAL A 154 -14.56 -12.88 3.16
CA VAL A 154 -14.33 -13.94 2.16
C VAL A 154 -15.04 -15.24 2.54
N LYS A 155 -14.89 -15.71 3.79
CA LYS A 155 -15.41 -17.01 4.24
C LYS A 155 -16.89 -16.97 4.62
N THR A 156 -17.32 -15.98 5.40
CA THR A 156 -18.69 -15.92 5.93
C THR A 156 -19.66 -15.24 4.97
N LYS A 157 -19.20 -14.19 4.28
CA LYS A 157 -20.04 -13.40 3.35
C LYS A 157 -19.85 -13.79 1.89
N SER A 158 -19.07 -14.86 1.63
CA SER A 158 -18.76 -15.40 0.30
C SER A 158 -18.33 -14.33 -0.71
N MET A 159 -17.63 -13.28 -0.27
CA MET A 159 -17.17 -12.21 -1.15
C MET A 159 -15.88 -12.63 -1.86
N LYS A 160 -15.76 -12.26 -3.14
CA LYS A 160 -14.48 -12.36 -3.85
C LYS A 160 -13.39 -11.60 -3.07
N PRO A 161 -12.16 -12.14 -2.93
CA PRO A 161 -11.09 -11.50 -2.15
C PRO A 161 -10.87 -10.03 -2.50
N MET A 162 -10.78 -9.69 -3.79
CA MET A 162 -10.60 -8.32 -4.25
C MET A 162 -11.75 -7.38 -3.83
N ARG A 163 -13.00 -7.87 -3.80
CA ARG A 163 -14.14 -7.07 -3.32
C ARG A 163 -14.04 -6.80 -1.83
N SER A 164 -13.52 -7.75 -1.04
CA SER A 164 -13.23 -7.49 0.37
C SER A 164 -12.14 -6.44 0.54
N VAL A 165 -11.08 -6.46 -0.27
CA VAL A 165 -10.02 -5.44 -0.18
C VAL A 165 -10.60 -4.05 -0.48
N MET A 166 -11.37 -3.90 -1.56
CA MET A 166 -12.03 -2.61 -1.89
C MET A 166 -12.97 -2.13 -0.78
N LYS A 167 -13.70 -3.04 -0.15
CA LYS A 167 -14.54 -2.72 1.02
C LYS A 167 -13.70 -2.22 2.20
N LEU A 168 -12.54 -2.83 2.44
CA LEU A 168 -11.61 -2.43 3.49
C LEU A 168 -10.92 -1.09 3.15
N CYS A 169 -10.63 -0.79 1.88
CA CYS A 169 -10.19 0.56 1.47
C CYS A 169 -11.22 1.61 1.89
N GLY A 170 -12.52 1.32 1.72
CA GLY A 170 -13.60 2.19 2.18
C GLY A 170 -13.71 2.31 3.69
N LYS A 171 -13.27 1.29 4.44
CA LYS A 171 -13.18 1.34 5.91
C LYS A 171 -11.97 2.19 6.34
N LEU A 172 -10.81 1.96 5.74
CA LEU A 172 -9.60 2.75 5.95
C LEU A 172 -9.85 4.23 5.69
N ALA A 173 -10.43 4.60 4.54
CA ALA A 173 -10.72 5.99 4.22
C ALA A 173 -11.60 6.70 5.28
N ARG A 174 -12.54 5.98 5.90
CA ARG A 174 -13.35 6.53 7.00
C ARG A 174 -12.55 6.69 8.28
N ILE A 175 -11.70 5.74 8.62
CA ILE A 175 -10.79 5.81 9.77
C ILE A 175 -9.85 7.02 9.63
N LEU A 176 -9.24 7.18 8.45
CA LEU A 176 -8.31 8.28 8.16
C LEU A 176 -8.96 9.65 8.35
N VAL A 177 -10.15 9.86 7.78
CA VAL A 177 -10.89 11.13 7.94
C VAL A 177 -11.39 11.32 9.38
N ALA A 178 -11.78 10.25 10.07
CA ALA A 178 -12.20 10.34 11.46
C ALA A 178 -11.05 10.80 12.37
N ILE A 179 -9.88 10.17 12.27
CA ILE A 179 -8.67 10.56 13.01
C ILE A 179 -8.29 12.01 12.71
N ALA A 180 -8.34 12.41 11.44
CA ALA A 180 -7.98 13.76 11.03
C ALA A 180 -8.90 14.85 11.59
N ARG A 181 -10.17 14.51 11.86
CA ARG A 181 -11.14 15.45 12.38
C ARG A 181 -11.25 15.45 13.90
N SER A 182 -11.08 14.29 14.54
CA SER A 182 -11.12 14.21 16.01
C SER A 182 -9.82 14.63 16.65
N GLY A 183 -8.67 14.47 15.96
CA GLY A 183 -7.35 14.62 16.56
C GLY A 183 -7.03 13.53 17.59
N GLU A 184 -7.93 12.55 17.79
CA GLU A 184 -7.76 11.45 18.73
C GLU A 184 -6.91 10.33 18.09
N ALA A 185 -6.13 9.64 18.92
CA ALA A 185 -5.34 8.49 18.48
C ALA A 185 -6.26 7.33 18.01
N TYR A 186 -5.73 6.51 17.11
CA TYR A 186 -6.45 5.33 16.62
C TYR A 186 -6.67 4.30 17.74
N GLU A 187 -7.93 4.00 18.04
CA GLU A 187 -8.33 2.90 18.93
C GLU A 187 -8.87 1.72 18.09
N PRO A 188 -8.20 0.55 18.09
CA PRO A 188 -8.62 -0.62 17.31
C PRO A 188 -10.05 -1.10 17.64
N ASP A 189 -10.49 -0.97 18.88
CA ASP A 189 -11.80 -1.47 19.34
C ASP A 189 -12.98 -0.63 18.83
N ARG A 190 -12.77 0.67 18.56
CA ARG A 190 -13.81 1.53 17.92
C ARG A 190 -14.09 1.12 16.47
N VAL A 191 -13.19 0.35 15.86
CA VAL A 191 -13.26 -0.06 14.46
C VAL A 191 -14.07 -1.34 14.28
N LEU A 192 -14.26 -2.10 15.35
CA LEU A 192 -15.18 -3.23 15.38
C LEU A 192 -16.62 -2.69 15.47
N PRO A 193 -17.59 -3.29 14.75
CA PRO A 193 -18.98 -2.94 14.94
C PRO A 193 -19.34 -3.15 16.42
N MET A 194 -19.80 -2.09 17.10
CA MET A 194 -20.29 -2.22 18.46
C MET A 194 -21.44 -3.22 18.47
N LYS A 195 -21.21 -4.36 19.16
CA LYS A 195 -22.22 -5.34 19.57
C LYS A 195 -23.03 -6.00 18.43
N GLN A 196 -22.69 -7.25 18.11
CA GLN A 196 -23.72 -8.29 18.03
C GLN A 196 -23.79 -8.95 19.41
N PHE A 197 -24.41 -8.24 20.37
CA PHE A 197 -24.98 -8.89 21.54
C PHE A 197 -26.47 -9.04 21.24
N ALA A 198 -26.84 -10.23 20.81
CA ALA A 198 -28.11 -10.92 21.01
C ALA A 198 -27.93 -12.32 20.42
#